data_AF-A0A934EHI3-F1
#
_entry.id   AF-A0A934EHI3-F1
#
_cell.length_a   1.000
_cell.length_b   1.000
_cell.length_c   1.000
_cell.angle_alpha   90.00
_cell.angle_beta   90.00
_cell.angle_gamma   90.00
#
_symmetry.space_group_name_H-M   'P 1'
#
loop_
_entity.id
_entity.type
_entity.pdbx_description
1 polymer ?
#
loop_
_entity_poly.entity_id
_entity_poly.type
_entity_poly.pdbx_seq_one_letter_code
_entity_poly.pdbx_strand_id
1 'polypeptide(L)'
;MADFIGWIGSVAFAICGIPQAWECFKNKSAKGISPVFVGLWLIGEVCYITSVLMKFGWVHWMMFNYIANIFSIAVIVFYLVKDRRPKLCPGC
;
A
#
# COMPACT_ATOMS: atom_id res chain seq x y z
N MET A 1 -13.93 -19.79 -14.51
CA MET A 1 -12.94 -20.11 -13.45
C MET A 1 -12.05 -18.93 -13.11
N ALA A 2 -11.56 -18.16 -14.09
CA ALA A 2 -10.73 -16.97 -13.85
C ALA A 2 -11.43 -15.89 -12.99
N ASP A 3 -12.75 -15.77 -13.10
CA ASP A 3 -13.52 -14.73 -12.39
C ASP A 3 -13.55 -14.92 -10.87
N PHE A 4 -13.63 -16.17 -10.40
CA PHE A 4 -13.67 -16.47 -8.96
C PHE A 4 -12.31 -16.20 -8.29
N ILE A 5 -11.22 -16.61 -8.95
CA ILE A 5 -9.85 -16.35 -8.49
C ILE A 5 -9.55 -14.85 -8.56
N GLY A 6 -10.04 -14.15 -9.58
CA GLY A 6 -9.91 -12.70 -9.71
C GLY A 6 -10.64 -11.94 -8.59
N TRP A 7 -11.84 -12.38 -8.21
CA TRP A 7 -12.59 -11.83 -7.09
C TRP A 7 -11.89 -12.05 -5.75
N ILE A 8 -11.45 -13.29 -5.47
CA ILE A 8 -10.71 -13.60 -4.24
C ILE A 8 -9.40 -12.81 -4.18
N GLY A 9 -8.66 -12.77 -5.29
CA GLY A 9 -7.42 -11.99 -5.40
C GLY A 9 -7.65 -10.51 -5.12
N SER A 10 -8.73 -9.92 -5.66
CA SER A 10 -9.06 -8.51 -5.43
C SER A 10 -9.39 -8.22 -3.96
N VAL A 11 -10.12 -9.11 -3.29
CA VAL A 11 -10.46 -8.98 -1.86
C VAL A 11 -9.22 -9.16 -0.98
N ALA A 12 -8.40 -10.18 -1.26
CA ALA A 12 -7.15 -10.41 -0.52
C ALA A 12 -6.19 -9.23 -0.68
N PHE A 13 -6.11 -8.67 -1.89
CA PHE A 13 -5.29 -7.50 -2.18
C PHE A 13 -5.78 -6.24 -1.44
N ALA A 14 -7.09 -6.05 -1.31
CA ALA A 14 -7.64 -4.95 -0.51
C ALA A 14 -7.27 -5.03 0.96
N ILE A 15 -7.30 -6.24 1.51
CA ILE A 15 -7.09 -6.46 2.94
C ILE A 15 -5.61 -6.42 3.29
N CYS A 16 -4.69 -6.80 2.39
CA CYS A 16 -3.28 -6.97 2.72
C CYS A 16 -2.59 -5.68 3.21
N GLY A 17 -3.01 -4.50 2.72
CA GLY A 17 -2.42 -3.24 3.14
C GLY A 17 -2.89 -2.75 4.51
N ILE A 18 -4.06 -3.19 4.98
CA ILE A 18 -4.65 -2.77 6.26
C ILE A 18 -3.81 -3.22 7.47
N PRO A 19 -3.45 -4.52 7.65
CA PRO A 19 -2.65 -4.96 8.78
C PRO A 19 -1.25 -4.34 8.76
N GLN A 20 -0.66 -4.15 7.58
CA GLN A 20 0.66 -3.52 7.46
C GLN A 20 0.65 -2.06 7.89
N ALA A 21 -0.38 -1.30 7.46
CA ALA A 21 -0.58 0.08 7.89
C ALA A 21 -0.92 0.16 9.38
N TRP A 22 -1.74 -0.76 9.89
CA TRP A 22 -2.07 -0.86 11.32
C TRP A 22 -0.82 -1.09 12.17
N GLU A 23 0.06 -2.01 11.76
CA GLU A 23 1.27 -2.31 12.52
C GLU A 23 2.22 -1.10 12.55
N CYS A 24 2.37 -0.40 11.42
CA CYS A 24 3.11 0.87 11.36
C CYS A 24 2.49 1.93 12.29
N PHE A 25 1.16 2.01 12.33
CA PHE A 25 0.42 2.95 13.17
C PHE A 25 0.62 2.62 14.67
N LYS A 26 0.48 1.35 15.04
CA LYS A 26 0.65 0.85 16.41
C LYS A 26 2.08 1.07 16.92
N ASN A 27 3.07 0.74 16.09
CA ASN A 27 4.48 0.86 16.47
C ASN A 27 5.00 2.30 16.31
N LYS A 28 4.22 3.20 15.69
CA LYS A 28 4.60 4.58 15.30
C LYS A 28 5.95 4.66 14.56
N SER A 29 6.36 3.56 13.95
CA SER A 29 7.64 3.36 13.30
C SER A 29 7.44 2.28 12.23
N ALA A 30 8.09 2.48 11.09
CA ALA A 30 8.14 1.51 10.01
C ALA A 30 9.49 0.77 9.97
N LYS A 31 10.17 0.64 11.13
CA LYS A 31 11.41 -0.13 11.25
C LYS A 31 11.17 -1.59 10.87
N GLY A 32 11.82 -2.02 9.80
CA GLY A 32 11.68 -3.37 9.24
C GLY A 32 11.01 -3.40 7.86
N ILE A 33 10.37 -2.31 7.44
CA ILE A 33 9.82 -2.20 6.08
C ILE A 33 10.88 -1.62 5.16
N SER A 34 11.15 -2.33 4.05
CA SER A 34 12.04 -1.83 3.01
C SER A 34 11.36 -0.69 2.25
N PRO A 35 11.96 0.52 2.14
CA PRO A 35 11.41 1.60 1.34
C PRO A 35 11.35 1.25 -0.15
N VAL A 36 12.25 0.38 -0.63
CA VAL A 36 12.24 -0.13 -2.01
C VAL A 36 11.01 -1.02 -2.24
N PHE A 37 10.64 -1.85 -1.27
CA PHE A 37 9.43 -2.68 -1.35
C PHE A 37 8.18 -1.81 -1.51
N VAL A 38 8.05 -0.75 -0.71
CA VAL A 38 6.90 0.17 -0.79
C VAL A 38 6.89 0.94 -2.12
N GLY A 39 8.07 1.33 -2.63
CA GLY A 39 8.19 1.94 -3.95
C GLY A 39 7.75 1.01 -5.08
N LEU A 40 8.19 -0.25 -5.06
CA LEU A 40 7.77 -1.26 -6.03
C LEU A 40 6.27 -1.57 -5.93
N TRP A 41 5.72 -1.58 -4.72
CA TRP A 41 4.29 -1.77 -4.50
C TRP A 41 3.46 -0.64 -5.12
N LEU A 42 3.87 0.63 -4.94
CA LEU A 42 3.23 1.77 -5.61
C LEU A 42 3.26 1.65 -7.13
N ILE A 43 4.39 1.26 -7.70
CA ILE A 43 4.52 1.06 -9.15
C ILE A 43 3.58 -0.06 -9.61
N GLY A 44 3.54 -1.16 -8.87
CA GLY A 44 2.64 -2.27 -9.12
C GLY A 44 1.16 -1.84 -9.12
N GLU A 45 0.76 -1.04 -8.13
CA GLU A 45 -0.60 -0.49 -8.04
C GLU A 45 -0.97 0.36 -9.25
N VAL A 46 -0.09 1.28 -9.69
CA VAL A 46 -0.36 2.12 -10.87
C VAL A 46 -0.48 1.28 -12.13
N CYS A 47 0.42 0.32 -12.35
CA CYS A 47 0.36 -0.60 -13.49
C CYS A 47 -0.93 -1.45 -13.48
N TYR A 48 -1.36 -1.89 -12.29
CA TYR A 48 -2.54 -2.72 -12.14
C TYR A 48 -3.83 -1.93 -12.39
N ILE A 49 -3.97 -0.73 -11.79
CA ILE A 49 -5.09 0.18 -12.05
C ILE A 49 -5.19 0.50 -13.55
N THR A 50 -4.06 0.80 -14.19
CA THR A 50 -4.02 1.08 -15.64
C THR A 50 -4.52 -0.12 -16.46
N SER A 51 -4.09 -1.32 -16.10
CA SER A 51 -4.51 -2.55 -16.79
C SER A 51 -6.01 -2.81 -16.63
N VAL A 52 -6.57 -2.53 -15.44
CA VAL A 52 -8.00 -2.71 -15.18
C VAL A 52 -8.84 -1.66 -15.89
N LEU A 53 -8.41 -0.39 -15.88
CA LEU A 53 -9.09 0.68 -16.62
C LEU A 53 -9.12 0.39 -18.14
N MET A 54 -8.02 -0.11 -18.70
CA MET A 54 -7.96 -0.46 -20.13
C MET A 54 -8.87 -1.63 -20.50
N LYS A 55 -9.09 -2.58 -19.59
CA LYS A 55 -9.75 -3.86 -19.92
C LYS A 55 -11.22 -3.92 -19.49
N PHE A 56 -11.56 -3.33 -18.35
CA PHE A 56 -12.89 -3.40 -17.75
C PHE A 56 -13.54 -2.03 -17.54
N GLY A 57 -12.80 -0.94 -17.79
CA GLY A 57 -13.29 0.43 -17.54
C GLY A 57 -13.46 0.72 -16.06
N TRP A 58 -14.44 1.56 -15.72
CA TRP A 58 -14.60 2.09 -14.37
C TRP A 58 -15.47 1.18 -13.50
N VAL A 59 -14.82 0.31 -12.70
CA VAL A 59 -15.49 -0.65 -11.81
C VAL A 59 -15.43 -0.17 -10.36
N HIS A 60 -16.54 0.38 -9.85
CA HIS A 60 -16.62 1.02 -8.53
C HIS A 60 -16.06 0.16 -7.37
N TRP A 61 -16.35 -1.14 -7.34
CA TRP A 61 -15.89 -2.04 -6.29
C TRP A 61 -14.36 -2.21 -6.27
N MET A 62 -13.74 -2.35 -7.44
CA MET A 62 -12.28 -2.45 -7.55
C MET A 62 -11.61 -1.12 -7.19
N MET A 63 -12.20 0.01 -7.60
CA MET A 63 -11.68 1.33 -7.25
C MET A 63 -11.61 1.57 -5.75
N PHE A 64 -12.60 1.09 -4.98
CA PHE A 64 -12.54 1.16 -3.52
C PHE A 64 -11.33 0.40 -2.94
N ASN A 65 -11.01 -0.79 -3.47
CA ASN A 65 -9.86 -1.58 -3.02
C ASN A 65 -8.52 -0.89 -3.33
N TYR A 66 -8.41 -0.21 -4.47
CA TYR A 66 -7.22 0.58 -4.81
C TYR A 66 -7.07 1.79 -3.90
N ILE A 67 -8.16 2.51 -3.63
CA ILE A 67 -8.13 3.66 -2.72
C ILE A 67 -7.69 3.22 -1.32
N ALA A 68 -8.20 2.08 -0.83
CA ALA A 68 -7.78 1.52 0.46
C ALA A 68 -6.27 1.17 0.47
N ASN A 69 -5.75 0.55 -0.60
CA ASN A 69 -4.32 0.24 -0.70
C ASN A 69 -3.44 1.49 -0.79
N ILE A 70 -3.81 2.48 -1.59
CA ILE A 70 -3.11 3.76 -1.66
C ILE A 70 -3.08 4.44 -0.29
N PHE A 71 -4.19 4.42 0.44
CA PHE A 71 -4.24 4.95 1.80
C PHE A 71 -3.29 4.21 2.75
N SER A 72 -3.31 2.87 2.73
CA SER A 72 -2.37 2.06 3.52
C SER A 72 -0.91 2.37 3.19
N ILE A 73 -0.57 2.48 1.90
CA ILE A 73 0.77 2.84 1.47
C ILE A 73 1.14 4.25 1.96
N ALA A 74 0.23 5.22 1.85
CA ALA A 74 0.49 6.58 2.33
C ALA A 74 0.81 6.61 3.84
N VAL A 75 0.08 5.85 4.65
CA VAL A 75 0.35 5.68 6.09
C VAL A 75 1.74 5.06 6.30
N ILE A 76 2.08 4.00 5.59
CA ILE A 76 3.38 3.32 5.69
C ILE A 76 4.53 4.27 5.30
N VAL A 77 4.38 4.99 4.18
CA VAL A 77 5.37 5.97 3.69
C VAL A 77 5.56 7.10 4.71
N PHE A 78 4.48 7.59 5.31
CA PHE A 78 4.56 8.61 6.35
C PHE A 78 5.42 8.14 7.54
N TYR A 79 5.20 6.92 8.03
CA TYR A 79 6.00 6.35 9.11
C TYR A 79 7.43 6.00 8.68
N LEU A 80 7.65 5.60 7.42
CA LEU A 80 8.99 5.39 6.86
C LEU A 80 9.80 6.68 6.80
N VAL A 81 9.19 7.77 6.31
CA VAL A 81 9.83 9.09 6.24
C VAL A 81 10.14 9.57 7.66
N LYS A 82 9.20 9.42 8.59
CA LYS A 82 9.38 9.79 9.99
C LYS A 82 10.53 9.02 10.65
N ASP A 83 10.65 7.72 10.40
CA ASP A 83 11.70 6.88 10.99
C ASP A 83 13.09 7.15 10.39
N ARG A 84 13.15 7.48 9.09
CA ARG A 84 14.37 7.88 8.38
C ARG A 84 14.84 9.30 8.72
N ARG A 85 14.07 10.10 9.47
CA ARG A 85 14.58 11.39 9.95
C ARG A 85 15.79 11.11 10.84
N PRO A 86 16.99 11.63 10.51
CA PRO A 86 18.15 11.46 11.37
C PRO A 86 17.78 12.00 12.75
N LYS A 87 18.01 11.21 13.80
CA LYS A 87 17.97 11.74 15.17
C LYS A 87 19.05 12.81 15.22
N LEU A 88 18.64 14.07 15.13
CA LEU A 88 19.54 15.19 15.32
C LEU A 88 20.18 14.97 16.70
N CYS A 89 21.49 14.71 16.77
CA CYS A 89 22.18 14.62 18.06
C CYS A 89 21.95 15.94 18.80
N PRO A 90 21.22 15.96 19.93
CA PRO A 90 21.09 17.18 20.69
C PRO A 90 22.39 17.35 21.48
N GLY A 91 23.35 18.09 20.91
CA GLY A 91 24.55 18.56 21.63
C GLY A 91 25.87 17.91 21.22
N CYS A 92 26.35 18.22 20.01
CA CYS A 92 27.79 18.40 19.82
C CYS A 92 28.14 19.85 20.17
#